data_AF-A0A538RWX7-F1
#
_entry.id   AF-A0A538RWX7-F1
#
_cell.length_a   1.000
_cell.length_b   1.000
_cell.length_c   1.000
_cell.angle_alpha   90.00
_cell.angle_beta   90.00
_cell.angle_gamma   90.00
#
_symmetry.space_group_name_H-M   'P 1'
#
loop_
_entity.id
_entity.type
_entity.pdbx_description
1 polymer ?
#
loop_
_entity_poly.entity_id
_entity_poly.type
_entity_poly.pdbx_seq_one_letter_code
_entity_poly.pdbx_strand_id
1 'polypeptide(L)'
;ANDQSLLYDGRLTACLGCAQCPDFQHCGGLKVLRQMFDCSALCRCPVADRAQCKIVCPNNPRHFAARLREVGGWELNVGATPTVSAPRLPTLVPLIKNGSCRVRDFSAEAVAVPLAKLFTSRAAALRFSSHEELCKYFKLAPNTKIVIDSIGYDQSLEHYWGKARGAGFPKDLSRLSPALITVPNFSLFTDVPRHDNLHSMKRIAICWHELAALGLPTAIHLNARTDRDWDRWTQFLKEHPEIGILAFEFTSGSAAPGRASWHSAKLIGLARDLARPMTLVCRGGRQQLANLSGAFDQIVQISADPFVRTMKRSRLVYCPGRRARWERLWTLERQPLDDLLEENVAQMREMIECLVPQKPAASSEE
;
A
#
# COMPACT_ATOMS: atom_id res chain seq x y z
N ALA A 1 12.40 23.65 8.39
CA ALA A 1 12.03 22.38 7.73
C ALA A 1 13.05 21.33 8.15
N ASN A 2 12.66 20.07 8.35
CA ASN A 2 13.60 19.04 8.81
C ASN A 2 14.69 18.82 7.74
N ASP A 3 15.92 19.23 8.03
CA ASP A 3 16.98 19.55 7.07
C ASP A 3 17.67 18.31 6.43
N GLN A 4 17.04 17.15 6.56
CA GLN A 4 17.63 15.84 6.24
C GLN A 4 16.58 14.93 5.58
N SER A 5 16.15 15.26 4.35
CA SER A 5 15.22 14.41 3.60
C SER A 5 15.50 14.37 2.09
N LEU A 6 15.31 13.20 1.50
CA LEU A 6 15.22 12.89 0.06
C LEU A 6 13.93 13.52 -0.52
N LEU A 7 13.89 14.85 -0.61
CA LEU A 7 12.88 15.55 -1.39
C LEU A 7 13.39 15.69 -2.82
N TYR A 8 13.05 14.69 -3.63
CA TYR A 8 13.42 14.64 -5.03
C TYR A 8 12.83 15.81 -5.83
N ASP A 9 13.67 16.47 -6.63
CA ASP A 9 13.25 17.45 -7.64
C ASP A 9 13.92 17.11 -8.98
N GLY A 10 13.11 16.66 -9.95
CA GLY A 10 13.59 16.21 -11.26
C GLY A 10 14.27 17.31 -12.09
N ARG A 11 14.04 18.58 -11.76
CA ARG A 11 14.63 19.76 -12.41
C ARG A 11 16.10 19.99 -12.03
N LEU A 12 16.56 19.35 -10.95
CA LEU A 12 17.94 19.48 -10.48
C LEU A 12 18.87 18.50 -11.22
N THR A 13 20.15 18.84 -11.24
CA THR A 13 21.21 17.92 -11.63
C THR A 13 21.47 16.91 -10.52
N ALA A 14 21.92 15.70 -10.88
CA ALA A 14 22.29 14.71 -9.88
C ALA A 14 23.51 15.19 -9.05
N CYS A 15 23.60 14.75 -7.80
CA CYS A 15 24.77 14.98 -6.95
C CYS A 15 26.05 14.44 -7.63
N LEU A 16 27.18 15.13 -7.44
CA LEU A 16 28.44 14.86 -8.14
C LEU A 16 28.93 13.40 -7.96
N GLY A 17 28.84 12.86 -6.75
CA GLY A 17 29.24 11.50 -6.43
C GLY A 17 28.32 10.42 -7.02
N CYS A 18 27.16 10.78 -7.57
CA CYS A 18 26.31 9.82 -8.25
C CYS A 18 26.82 9.43 -9.64
N ALA A 19 27.60 10.29 -10.31
CA ALA A 19 28.00 10.06 -11.71
C ALA A 19 28.84 8.79 -11.92
N GLN A 20 29.64 8.40 -10.92
CA GLN A 20 30.49 7.21 -10.95
C GLN A 20 29.96 6.08 -10.06
N CYS A 21 28.75 6.22 -9.51
CA CYS A 21 28.17 5.19 -8.66
C CYS A 21 27.80 3.96 -9.52
N PRO A 22 28.23 2.74 -9.14
CA PRO A 22 27.89 1.53 -9.89
C PRO A 22 26.38 1.29 -9.95
N ASP A 23 25.64 1.75 -8.93
CA ASP A 23 24.18 1.62 -8.84
C ASP A 23 23.42 2.81 -9.48
N PHE A 24 24.10 3.68 -10.24
CA PHE A 24 23.47 4.83 -10.90
C PHE A 24 22.34 4.40 -11.84
N GLN A 25 22.54 3.32 -12.60
CA GLN A 25 21.53 2.79 -13.51
C GLN A 25 20.25 2.36 -12.76
N HIS A 26 20.38 1.88 -11.52
CA HIS A 26 19.25 1.45 -10.71
C HIS A 26 18.52 2.63 -10.05
N CYS A 27 19.24 3.62 -9.51
CA CYS A 27 18.61 4.69 -8.72
C CYS A 27 18.41 6.02 -9.48
N GLY A 28 19.07 6.22 -10.62
CA GLY A 28 19.02 7.43 -11.44
C GLY A 28 19.81 8.62 -10.88
N GLY A 29 20.61 8.38 -9.84
CA GLY A 29 21.31 9.41 -9.08
C GLY A 29 20.38 10.23 -8.19
N LEU A 30 20.97 10.97 -7.25
CA LEU A 30 20.22 11.76 -6.29
C LEU A 30 20.07 13.20 -6.78
N LYS A 31 18.83 13.66 -6.99
CA LYS A 31 18.51 15.04 -7.38
C LYS A 31 17.76 15.74 -6.25
N VAL A 32 18.50 16.43 -5.38
CA VAL A 32 17.97 17.09 -4.17
C VAL A 32 18.57 18.48 -4.01
N LEU A 33 17.84 19.37 -3.34
CA LEU A 33 18.32 20.74 -3.08
C LEU A 33 19.52 20.80 -2.14
N ARG A 34 19.70 19.80 -1.28
CA ARG A 34 20.79 19.76 -0.31
C ARG A 34 22.13 19.51 -1.02
N GLN A 35 23.14 20.30 -0.64
CA GLN A 35 24.52 20.11 -1.07
C GLN A 35 25.08 18.85 -0.40
N MET A 36 25.08 17.73 -1.12
CA MET A 36 25.73 16.50 -0.71
C MET A 36 26.45 15.87 -1.89
N PHE A 37 27.52 15.13 -1.62
CA PHE A 37 28.27 14.46 -2.67
C PHE A 37 27.50 13.27 -3.23
N ASP A 38 26.93 12.42 -2.37
CA ASP A 38 26.12 11.26 -2.76
C ASP A 38 25.13 10.87 -1.64
N CYS A 39 24.39 9.77 -1.83
CA CYS A 39 23.39 9.29 -0.88
C CYS A 39 23.96 8.70 0.43
N SER A 40 25.27 8.43 0.51
CA SER A 40 25.90 7.93 1.75
C SER A 40 25.88 8.97 2.86
N ALA A 41 25.83 10.27 2.50
CA ALA A 41 25.67 11.39 3.42
C ALA A 41 24.33 11.40 4.17
N LEU A 42 23.40 10.51 3.79
CA LEU A 42 22.12 10.31 4.47
C LEU A 42 22.21 9.24 5.57
N CYS A 43 23.28 8.43 5.63
CA CYS A 43 23.46 7.56 6.80
C CYS A 43 23.78 8.41 8.03
N ARG A 44 23.00 8.22 9.10
CA ARG A 44 23.24 8.85 10.41
C ARG A 44 24.16 8.02 11.32
N CYS A 45 24.73 6.93 10.81
CA CYS A 45 25.59 6.04 11.56
C CYS A 45 26.91 6.73 11.94
N PRO A 46 27.25 6.85 13.25
CA PRO A 46 28.58 7.29 13.66
C PRO A 46 29.65 6.38 13.05
N VAL A 47 30.83 6.91 12.74
CA VAL A 47 31.93 6.14 12.14
C VAL A 47 32.29 4.93 13.01
N ALA A 48 32.32 5.11 14.33
CA ALA A 48 32.61 4.07 15.31
C ALA A 48 31.58 2.91 15.27
N ASP A 49 30.35 3.18 14.85
CA ASP A 49 29.22 2.23 14.91
C ASP A 49 28.80 1.71 13.54
N ARG A 50 29.59 1.96 12.49
CA ARG A 50 29.25 1.55 11.11
C ARG A 50 28.98 0.05 11.00
N ALA A 51 29.72 -0.78 11.72
CA ALA A 51 29.52 -2.24 11.75
C ALA A 51 28.14 -2.66 12.30
N GLN A 52 27.47 -1.78 13.07
CA GLN A 52 26.16 -2.01 13.68
C GLN A 52 25.02 -1.30 12.91
N CYS A 53 25.32 -0.59 11.82
CA CYS A 53 24.32 0.12 11.04
C CYS A 53 23.28 -0.87 10.49
N LYS A 54 22.00 -0.63 10.81
CA LYS A 54 20.87 -1.48 10.42
C LYS A 54 20.22 -1.10 9.08
N ILE A 55 20.49 0.10 8.60
CA ILE A 55 20.07 0.58 7.27
C ILE A 55 20.91 -0.14 6.21
N VAL A 56 20.37 -0.32 5.00
CA VAL A 56 21.13 -0.87 3.87
C VAL A 56 22.18 0.16 3.40
N CYS A 57 23.30 0.21 4.11
CA CYS A 57 24.33 1.24 3.96
C CYS A 57 25.66 0.61 3.48
N PRO A 58 26.27 1.10 2.39
CA PRO A 58 27.57 0.61 1.92
C PRO A 58 28.70 0.71 2.97
N ASN A 59 28.60 1.63 3.93
CA ASN A 59 29.55 1.76 5.03
C ASN A 59 29.50 0.59 6.04
N ASN A 60 28.49 -0.28 5.97
CA ASN A 60 28.45 -1.57 6.64
C ASN A 60 28.49 -2.70 5.60
N PRO A 61 29.67 -3.03 5.04
CA PRO A 61 29.76 -3.90 3.86
C PRO A 61 29.19 -5.30 4.10
N ARG A 62 29.32 -5.85 5.31
CA ARG A 62 28.76 -7.17 5.65
C ARG A 62 27.23 -7.16 5.62
N HIS A 63 26.60 -6.18 6.25
CA HIS A 63 25.14 -6.05 6.25
C HIS A 63 24.63 -5.69 4.86
N PHE A 64 25.27 -4.75 4.17
CA PHE A 64 24.94 -4.36 2.80
C PHE A 64 24.92 -5.58 1.85
N ALA A 65 26.00 -6.37 1.83
CA ALA A 65 26.08 -7.56 0.99
C ALA A 65 25.04 -8.62 1.38
N ALA A 66 24.72 -8.76 2.67
CA ALA A 66 23.66 -9.67 3.13
C ALA A 66 22.28 -9.23 2.63
N ARG A 67 21.98 -7.92 2.67
CA ARG A 67 20.70 -7.35 2.20
C ARG A 67 20.57 -7.44 0.68
N LEU A 68 21.65 -7.21 -0.06
CA LEU A 68 21.67 -7.40 -1.51
C LEU A 68 21.41 -8.86 -1.91
N ARG A 69 22.05 -9.82 -1.24
CA ARG A 69 21.82 -11.26 -1.47
C ARG A 69 20.41 -11.69 -1.08
N GLU A 70 19.88 -11.18 0.02
CA GLU A 70 18.53 -11.48 0.49
C GLU A 70 17.45 -11.21 -0.56
N VAL A 71 17.63 -10.15 -1.36
CA VAL A 71 16.67 -9.75 -2.39
C VAL A 71 17.11 -10.09 -3.82
N GLY A 72 18.30 -10.68 -3.99
CA GLY A 72 18.80 -11.15 -5.28
C GLY A 72 19.20 -10.05 -6.26
N GLY A 73 19.63 -8.88 -5.78
CA GLY A 73 19.95 -7.73 -6.62
C GLY A 73 18.93 -6.59 -6.53
N TRP A 74 19.23 -5.46 -7.17
CA TRP A 74 18.33 -4.30 -7.15
C TRP A 74 17.23 -4.35 -8.22
N GLU A 75 17.42 -5.09 -9.31
CA GLU A 75 16.44 -5.18 -10.40
C GLU A 75 15.09 -5.69 -9.92
N LEU A 76 13.98 -5.18 -10.46
CA LEU A 76 12.64 -5.63 -10.04
C LEU A 76 12.24 -6.99 -10.64
N ASN A 77 13.18 -7.75 -11.20
CA ASN A 77 12.92 -9.03 -11.85
C ASN A 77 12.36 -10.12 -10.91
N VAL A 78 11.21 -10.68 -11.25
CA VAL A 78 10.64 -11.88 -10.60
C VAL A 78 10.11 -12.81 -11.68
N GLY A 79 9.72 -14.04 -11.32
CA GLY A 79 9.16 -14.98 -12.30
C GLY A 79 7.77 -14.54 -12.78
N ALA A 80 7.39 -14.99 -13.97
CA ALA A 80 6.01 -14.86 -14.45
C ALA A 80 5.04 -15.58 -13.51
N THR A 81 3.81 -15.08 -13.43
CA THR A 81 2.74 -15.68 -12.63
C THR A 81 1.48 -15.94 -13.47
N PRO A 82 0.57 -16.83 -13.03
CA PRO A 82 -0.73 -16.97 -13.67
C PRO A 82 -1.47 -15.63 -13.71
N THR A 83 -2.16 -15.35 -14.81
CA THR A 83 -3.06 -14.20 -14.88
C THR A 83 -4.31 -14.48 -14.04
N VAL A 84 -4.62 -13.57 -13.12
CA VAL A 84 -5.82 -13.63 -12.27
C VAL A 84 -6.66 -12.40 -12.55
N SER A 85 -7.94 -12.62 -12.90
CA SER A 85 -8.86 -11.52 -13.21
C SER A 85 -9.04 -10.60 -12.01
N ALA A 86 -9.06 -9.29 -12.27
CA ALA A 86 -9.34 -8.30 -11.24
C ALA A 86 -10.75 -8.53 -10.65
N PRO A 87 -10.89 -8.61 -9.31
CA PRO A 87 -12.18 -8.83 -8.69
C PRO A 87 -13.05 -7.57 -8.80
N ARG A 88 -14.34 -7.75 -9.10
CA ARG A 88 -15.32 -6.67 -8.95
C ARG A 88 -15.53 -6.39 -7.46
N LEU A 89 -15.15 -5.19 -7.05
CA LEU A 89 -15.20 -4.67 -5.69
C LEU A 89 -15.89 -3.30 -5.72
N PRO A 90 -16.61 -2.93 -4.64
CA PRO A 90 -17.23 -1.62 -4.53
C PRO A 90 -16.17 -0.51 -4.49
N THR A 91 -16.53 0.70 -4.93
CA THR A 91 -15.63 1.86 -4.93
C THR A 91 -15.15 2.21 -3.52
N LEU A 92 -15.94 1.93 -2.48
CA LEU A 92 -15.50 2.00 -1.09
C LEU A 92 -15.46 0.60 -0.46
N VAL A 93 -14.29 0.22 0.06
CA VAL A 93 -14.09 -0.94 0.93
C VAL A 93 -13.71 -0.44 2.33
N PRO A 94 -14.60 -0.56 3.35
CA PRO A 94 -14.26 -0.14 4.70
C PRO A 94 -13.21 -1.06 5.33
N LEU A 95 -12.20 -0.48 5.98
CA LEU A 95 -11.18 -1.20 6.73
C LEU A 95 -11.62 -1.39 8.19
N ILE A 96 -11.96 -2.62 8.54
CA ILE A 96 -12.42 -3.00 9.88
C ILE A 96 -11.25 -3.61 10.66
N LYS A 97 -10.88 -2.98 11.79
CA LYS A 97 -9.67 -3.40 12.54
C LYS A 97 -9.93 -4.47 13.62
N ASN A 98 -11.18 -4.61 14.06
CA ASN A 98 -11.67 -5.61 15.02
C ASN A 98 -13.21 -5.57 15.09
N GLY A 99 -13.81 -6.50 15.84
CA GLY A 99 -15.25 -6.53 16.17
C GLY A 99 -15.62 -5.89 17.51
N SER A 100 -14.75 -5.12 18.15
CA SER A 100 -15.05 -4.55 19.48
C SER A 100 -16.16 -3.48 19.41
N CYS A 101 -16.89 -3.31 20.52
CA CYS A 101 -17.97 -2.32 20.66
C CYS A 101 -19.13 -2.49 19.66
N ARG A 102 -19.25 -3.67 19.03
CA ARG A 102 -20.38 -4.06 18.18
C ARG A 102 -20.97 -5.36 18.68
N VAL A 103 -22.25 -5.58 18.42
CA VAL A 103 -22.93 -6.84 18.81
C VAL A 103 -23.36 -7.64 17.60
N ARG A 104 -23.82 -6.98 16.53
CA ARG A 104 -24.25 -7.58 15.27
C ARG A 104 -23.08 -7.77 14.31
N ASP A 105 -23.33 -8.61 13.32
CA ASP A 105 -22.43 -8.74 12.17
C ASP A 105 -22.63 -7.56 11.23
N PHE A 106 -21.51 -6.96 10.83
CA PHE A 106 -21.50 -5.89 9.84
C PHE A 106 -21.63 -6.47 8.44
N SER A 107 -22.66 -6.04 7.71
CA SER A 107 -22.92 -6.48 6.34
C SER A 107 -22.44 -5.44 5.34
N ALA A 108 -21.53 -5.85 4.45
CA ALA A 108 -21.09 -5.09 3.29
C ALA A 108 -20.63 -6.06 2.20
N GLU A 109 -20.69 -5.65 0.93
CA GLU A 109 -20.24 -6.48 -0.18
C GLU A 109 -18.77 -6.93 -0.02
N ALA A 110 -17.91 -6.00 0.41
CA ALA A 110 -16.51 -6.26 0.68
C ALA A 110 -16.03 -5.47 1.89
N VAL A 111 -15.12 -6.07 2.67
CA VAL A 111 -14.49 -5.46 3.83
C VAL A 111 -12.99 -5.71 3.78
N ALA A 112 -12.21 -4.67 4.07
CA ALA A 112 -10.78 -4.81 4.25
C ALA A 112 -10.45 -5.17 5.71
N VAL A 113 -9.49 -6.06 5.91
CA VAL A 113 -8.92 -6.42 7.22
C VAL A 113 -7.40 -6.28 7.22
N PRO A 114 -6.76 -5.85 8.32
CA PRO A 114 -5.31 -5.66 8.34
C PRO A 114 -4.56 -7.00 8.31
N LEU A 115 -3.56 -7.17 7.43
CA LEU A 115 -2.67 -8.33 7.37
C LEU A 115 -2.06 -8.65 8.75
N ALA A 116 -1.65 -7.62 9.49
CA ALA A 116 -1.04 -7.74 10.82
C ALA A 116 -1.95 -8.39 11.87
N LYS A 117 -3.25 -8.53 11.60
CA LYS A 117 -4.20 -9.25 12.47
C LYS A 117 -4.38 -10.71 12.09
N LEU A 118 -3.83 -11.15 10.96
CA LEU A 118 -4.00 -12.49 10.41
C LEU A 118 -2.90 -13.46 10.82
N PHE A 119 -1.77 -12.99 11.35
CA PHE A 119 -0.73 -13.86 11.90
C PHE A 119 -0.48 -13.58 13.37
N THR A 120 -0.04 -14.61 14.08
CA THR A 120 0.44 -14.45 15.47
C THR A 120 1.91 -14.07 15.47
N SER A 121 2.30 -13.08 16.28
CA SER A 121 3.69 -12.63 16.37
C SER A 121 4.64 -13.67 16.97
N ARG A 122 4.12 -14.69 17.66
CA ARG A 122 4.92 -15.74 18.28
C ARG A 122 5.19 -16.92 17.34
N ALA A 123 4.16 -17.41 16.65
CA ALA A 123 4.28 -18.58 15.78
C ALA A 123 4.49 -18.22 14.30
N ALA A 124 4.32 -16.94 13.93
CA ALA A 124 4.32 -16.47 12.54
C ALA A 124 3.36 -17.26 11.63
N ALA A 125 2.36 -17.90 12.26
CA ALA A 125 1.36 -18.76 11.64
C ALA A 125 0.02 -18.02 11.50
N LEU A 126 -0.78 -18.48 10.54
CA LEU A 126 -2.13 -17.99 10.31
C LEU A 126 -2.97 -18.15 11.58
N ARG A 127 -3.65 -17.07 11.96
CA ARG A 127 -4.46 -17.00 13.17
C ARG A 127 -5.81 -17.70 13.02
N PHE A 128 -6.35 -17.72 11.81
CA PHE A 128 -7.68 -18.23 11.51
C PHE A 128 -7.57 -19.46 10.61
N SER A 129 -8.37 -20.48 10.90
CA SER A 129 -8.41 -21.72 10.15
C SER A 129 -9.27 -21.62 8.88
N SER A 130 -10.23 -20.70 8.85
CA SER A 130 -11.17 -20.53 7.73
C SER A 130 -11.68 -19.09 7.58
N HIS A 131 -12.40 -18.85 6.48
CA HIS A 131 -13.11 -17.60 6.20
C HIS A 131 -14.17 -17.28 7.27
N GLU A 132 -14.94 -18.28 7.71
CA GLU A 132 -16.00 -18.14 8.70
C GLU A 132 -15.43 -17.72 10.06
N GLU A 133 -14.30 -18.31 10.47
CA GLU A 133 -13.63 -17.95 11.72
C GLU A 133 -13.14 -16.49 11.69
N LEU A 134 -12.58 -16.06 10.55
CA LEU A 134 -12.18 -14.68 10.33
C LEU A 134 -13.39 -13.74 10.41
N CYS A 135 -14.47 -14.03 9.68
CA CYS A 135 -15.69 -13.22 9.69
C CYS A 135 -16.28 -13.10 11.11
N LYS A 136 -16.35 -14.21 11.86
CA LYS A 136 -16.79 -14.23 13.25
C LYS A 136 -15.92 -13.35 14.15
N TYR A 137 -14.59 -13.42 14.01
CA TYR A 137 -13.67 -12.60 14.80
C TYR A 137 -13.85 -11.10 14.54
N PHE A 138 -14.05 -10.71 13.28
CA PHE A 138 -14.27 -9.32 12.89
C PHE A 138 -15.73 -8.88 12.99
N LYS A 139 -16.67 -9.75 13.39
CA LYS A 139 -18.13 -9.49 13.35
C LYS A 139 -18.58 -9.01 11.98
N LEU A 140 -18.35 -9.84 10.97
CA LEU A 140 -18.73 -9.60 9.58
C LEU A 140 -19.75 -10.65 9.14
N ALA A 141 -20.65 -10.29 8.23
CA ALA A 141 -21.57 -11.25 7.66
C ALA A 141 -20.79 -12.39 6.94
N PRO A 142 -21.23 -13.66 7.01
CA PRO A 142 -20.46 -14.81 6.52
C PRO A 142 -20.08 -14.78 5.03
N ASN A 143 -20.83 -14.07 4.19
CA ASN A 143 -20.60 -13.97 2.74
C ASN A 143 -19.82 -12.71 2.33
N THR A 144 -19.24 -11.99 3.30
CA THR A 144 -18.51 -10.74 3.03
C THR A 144 -17.22 -11.04 2.26
N LYS A 145 -17.00 -10.40 1.10
CA LYS A 145 -15.71 -10.52 0.39
C LYS A 145 -14.60 -9.91 1.25
N ILE A 146 -13.54 -10.68 1.53
CA ILE A 146 -12.42 -10.22 2.35
C ILE A 146 -11.31 -9.65 1.47
N VAL A 147 -10.96 -8.39 1.72
CA VAL A 147 -9.76 -7.75 1.18
C VAL A 147 -8.70 -7.73 2.28
N ILE A 148 -7.51 -8.25 2.03
CA ILE A 148 -6.40 -8.20 2.98
C ILE A 148 -5.61 -6.93 2.71
N ASP A 149 -5.65 -5.98 3.64
CA ASP A 149 -4.89 -4.73 3.60
C ASP A 149 -3.53 -4.93 4.29
N SER A 150 -2.46 -4.93 3.51
CA SER A 150 -1.09 -5.11 4.01
C SER A 150 -0.34 -3.80 4.26
N ILE A 151 -1.06 -2.67 4.30
CA ILE A 151 -0.50 -1.41 4.79
C ILE A 151 -0.55 -1.43 6.32
N GLY A 152 0.61 -1.24 6.96
CA GLY A 152 0.73 -1.36 8.41
C GLY A 152 2.00 -0.72 8.95
N TYR A 153 2.22 -0.88 10.26
CA TYR A 153 3.44 -0.41 10.91
C TYR A 153 4.65 -1.25 10.48
N ASP A 154 5.81 -0.62 10.34
CA ASP A 154 7.06 -1.27 9.91
C ASP A 154 7.35 -2.53 10.74
N GLN A 155 7.14 -2.50 12.06
CA GLN A 155 7.37 -3.67 12.92
C GLN A 155 6.58 -4.91 12.46
N SER A 156 5.34 -4.74 12.02
CA SER A 156 4.51 -5.84 11.53
C SER A 156 4.97 -6.34 10.16
N LEU A 157 5.41 -5.44 9.29
CA LEU A 157 5.91 -5.78 7.96
C LEU A 157 7.28 -6.48 8.03
N GLU A 158 8.17 -6.01 8.91
CA GLU A 158 9.45 -6.65 9.18
C GLU A 158 9.26 -8.03 9.82
N HIS A 159 8.25 -8.19 10.69
CA HIS A 159 7.87 -9.50 11.22
C HIS A 159 7.35 -10.43 10.12
N TYR A 160 6.49 -9.93 9.23
CA TYR A 160 6.02 -10.70 8.08
C TYR A 160 7.20 -11.16 7.22
N TRP A 161 8.06 -10.24 6.82
CA TRP A 161 9.19 -10.51 5.94
C TRP A 161 10.21 -11.47 6.55
N GLY A 162 10.63 -11.22 7.79
CA GLY A 162 11.68 -11.98 8.45
C GLY A 162 11.23 -13.32 9.04
N LYS A 163 9.92 -13.55 9.20
CA LYS A 163 9.40 -14.76 9.85
C LYS A 163 8.21 -15.38 9.11
N ALA A 164 7.08 -14.69 9.02
CA ALA A 164 5.83 -15.29 8.54
C ALA A 164 5.96 -15.79 7.10
N ARG A 165 6.57 -15.00 6.22
CA ARG A 165 6.85 -15.34 4.83
C ARG A 165 7.55 -16.70 4.70
N GLY A 166 8.65 -16.88 5.42
CA GLY A 166 9.43 -18.13 5.40
C GLY A 166 8.74 -19.33 6.07
N ALA A 167 7.75 -19.08 6.93
CA ALA A 167 6.96 -20.12 7.60
C ALA A 167 5.81 -20.67 6.74
N GLY A 168 5.69 -20.27 5.47
CA GLY A 168 4.61 -20.73 4.58
C GLY A 168 3.32 -19.92 4.66
N PHE A 169 3.32 -18.80 5.41
CA PHE A 169 2.15 -17.95 5.60
C PHE A 169 1.47 -17.49 4.29
N PRO A 170 2.20 -17.13 3.20
CA PRO A 170 1.56 -16.78 1.92
C PRO A 170 0.65 -17.90 1.37
N LYS A 171 1.06 -19.16 1.52
CA LYS A 171 0.26 -20.32 1.09
C LYS A 171 -0.98 -20.49 1.95
N ASP A 172 -0.85 -20.30 3.25
CA ASP A 172 -1.96 -20.45 4.19
C ASP A 172 -3.05 -19.39 4.00
N LEU A 173 -2.72 -18.20 3.47
CA LEU A 173 -3.71 -17.15 3.16
C LEU A 173 -4.81 -17.64 2.21
N SER A 174 -4.53 -18.63 1.35
CA SER A 174 -5.54 -19.20 0.44
C SER A 174 -6.75 -19.80 1.20
N ARG A 175 -6.54 -20.29 2.43
CA ARG A 175 -7.60 -20.86 3.29
C ARG A 175 -8.65 -19.83 3.71
N LEU A 176 -8.31 -18.54 3.67
CA LEU A 176 -9.24 -17.46 3.99
C LEU A 176 -10.10 -17.03 2.80
N SER A 177 -9.84 -17.60 1.61
CA SER A 177 -10.49 -17.23 0.34
C SER A 177 -10.55 -15.72 0.12
N PRO A 178 -9.39 -15.01 0.16
CA PRO A 178 -9.38 -13.57 0.01
C PRO A 178 -9.84 -13.17 -1.39
N ALA A 179 -10.74 -12.20 -1.47
CA ALA A 179 -11.14 -11.61 -2.75
C ALA A 179 -10.01 -10.78 -3.36
N LEU A 180 -9.17 -10.16 -2.53
CA LEU A 180 -7.99 -9.40 -2.95
C LEU A 180 -6.97 -9.30 -1.80
N ILE A 181 -5.68 -9.31 -2.13
CA ILE A 181 -4.58 -9.02 -1.19
C ILE A 181 -3.79 -7.82 -1.73
N THR A 182 -3.65 -6.74 -0.95
CA THR A 182 -2.60 -5.74 -1.25
C THR A 182 -1.29 -6.28 -0.72
N VAL A 183 -0.20 -6.20 -1.48
CA VAL A 183 1.11 -6.67 -0.98
C VAL A 183 1.63 -5.72 0.12
N PRO A 184 2.45 -6.23 1.06
CA PRO A 184 3.14 -5.40 2.05
C PRO A 184 3.84 -4.19 1.42
N ASN A 185 3.49 -2.98 1.87
CA ASN A 185 4.16 -1.74 1.45
C ASN A 185 5.36 -1.44 2.36
N PHE A 186 6.58 -1.75 1.91
CA PHE A 186 7.77 -1.41 2.67
C PHE A 186 8.12 0.08 2.52
N SER A 187 8.36 0.73 3.66
CA SER A 187 8.66 2.16 3.73
C SER A 187 9.90 2.55 2.93
N LEU A 188 9.79 3.63 2.15
CA LEU A 188 10.93 4.29 1.52
C LEU A 188 11.29 5.52 2.34
N PHE A 189 12.19 5.38 3.31
CA PHE A 189 12.61 6.49 4.16
C PHE A 189 13.34 7.57 3.36
N THR A 190 13.23 8.82 3.82
CA THR A 190 13.84 9.98 3.17
C THR A 190 15.23 10.30 3.71
N ASP A 191 15.66 9.67 4.79
CA ASP A 191 16.92 9.98 5.48
C ASP A 191 17.80 8.74 5.57
N VAL A 192 17.85 8.00 4.47
CA VAL A 192 18.63 6.78 4.29
C VAL A 192 19.33 6.80 2.92
N PRO A 193 20.45 6.08 2.74
CA PRO A 193 21.03 5.84 1.42
C PRO A 193 20.01 5.19 0.48
N ARG A 194 20.13 5.45 -0.82
CA ARG A 194 19.17 4.98 -1.82
C ARG A 194 19.03 3.46 -1.87
N HIS A 195 20.09 2.72 -1.53
CA HIS A 195 20.08 1.26 -1.46
C HIS A 195 19.02 0.70 -0.51
N ASP A 196 18.70 1.42 0.58
CA ASP A 196 17.63 1.03 1.51
C ASP A 196 16.25 1.09 0.84
N ASN A 197 16.02 2.14 0.04
CA ASN A 197 14.80 2.24 -0.74
C ASN A 197 14.73 1.17 -1.85
N LEU A 198 15.84 0.91 -2.55
CA LEU A 198 15.91 -0.11 -3.59
C LEU A 198 15.62 -1.51 -3.03
N HIS A 199 16.17 -1.82 -1.85
CA HIS A 199 15.88 -3.03 -1.09
C HIS A 199 14.39 -3.15 -0.78
N SER A 200 13.78 -2.11 -0.21
CA SER A 200 12.33 -2.08 0.04
C SER A 200 11.49 -2.28 -1.22
N MET A 201 11.81 -1.62 -2.33
CA MET A 201 11.09 -1.79 -3.59
C MET A 201 11.16 -3.23 -4.11
N LYS A 202 12.34 -3.85 -4.06
CA LYS A 202 12.51 -5.25 -4.47
C LYS A 202 11.74 -6.22 -3.57
N ARG A 203 11.68 -5.97 -2.26
CA ARG A 203 10.85 -6.76 -1.33
C ARG A 203 9.37 -6.73 -1.72
N ILE A 204 8.86 -5.58 -2.16
CA ILE A 204 7.48 -5.46 -2.65
C ILE A 204 7.25 -6.38 -3.86
N ALA A 205 8.14 -6.34 -4.86
CA ALA A 205 8.05 -7.19 -6.05
C ALA A 205 8.12 -8.69 -5.71
N ILE A 206 9.00 -9.09 -4.79
CA ILE A 206 9.11 -10.47 -4.30
C ILE A 206 7.81 -10.91 -3.62
N CYS A 207 7.27 -10.11 -2.69
CA CYS A 207 6.01 -10.45 -2.01
C CYS A 207 4.82 -10.53 -2.98
N TRP A 208 4.79 -9.68 -4.01
CA TRP A 208 3.81 -9.80 -5.08
C TRP A 208 3.92 -11.15 -5.78
N HIS A 209 5.12 -11.51 -6.26
CA HIS A 209 5.33 -12.76 -6.97
C HIS A 209 4.92 -13.97 -6.13
N GLU A 210 5.27 -14.01 -4.85
CA GLU A 210 4.93 -15.14 -3.98
C GLU A 210 3.43 -15.37 -3.80
N LEU A 211 2.63 -14.29 -3.75
CA LEU A 211 1.18 -14.39 -3.66
C LEU A 211 0.54 -14.68 -5.02
N ALA A 212 0.99 -13.99 -6.07
CA ALA A 212 0.46 -14.14 -7.41
C ALA A 212 0.80 -15.52 -8.03
N ALA A 213 1.97 -16.09 -7.73
CA ALA A 213 2.35 -17.44 -8.16
C ALA A 213 1.45 -18.53 -7.57
N LEU A 214 0.78 -18.25 -6.44
CA LEU A 214 -0.23 -19.14 -5.84
C LEU A 214 -1.62 -18.96 -6.48
N GLY A 215 -1.76 -18.10 -7.49
CA GLY A 215 -3.04 -17.77 -8.13
C GLY A 215 -3.95 -16.88 -7.28
N LEU A 216 -3.42 -16.23 -6.23
CA LEU A 216 -4.21 -15.34 -5.39
C LEU A 216 -4.42 -13.98 -6.06
N PRO A 217 -5.63 -13.42 -6.07
CA PRO A 217 -5.86 -12.05 -6.55
C PRO A 217 -5.03 -11.07 -5.71
N THR A 218 -4.03 -10.45 -6.34
CA THR A 218 -3.00 -9.68 -5.63
C THR A 218 -2.77 -8.34 -6.31
N ALA A 219 -2.89 -7.26 -5.54
CA ALA A 219 -2.54 -5.91 -5.96
C ALA A 219 -1.08 -5.62 -5.62
N ILE A 220 -0.25 -5.34 -6.62
CA ILE A 220 1.13 -4.91 -6.38
C ILE A 220 1.16 -3.48 -5.85
N HIS A 221 1.89 -3.24 -4.77
CA HIS A 221 1.97 -1.93 -4.17
C HIS A 221 3.07 -1.10 -4.83
N LEU A 222 2.74 0.06 -5.38
CA LEU A 222 3.75 0.95 -5.94
C LEU A 222 4.23 1.91 -4.85
N ASN A 223 5.53 1.92 -4.57
CA ASN A 223 6.17 2.91 -3.72
C ASN A 223 7.37 3.50 -4.43
N ALA A 224 7.46 4.83 -4.47
CA ALA A 224 8.42 5.56 -5.28
C ALA A 224 8.82 6.87 -4.61
N ARG A 225 10.08 7.29 -4.80
CA ARG A 225 10.58 8.59 -4.32
C ARG A 225 11.10 9.47 -5.45
N THR A 226 11.49 8.89 -6.56
CA THR A 226 12.14 9.58 -7.68
C THR A 226 11.42 9.28 -8.99
N ASP A 227 11.70 10.05 -10.04
CA ASP A 227 11.23 9.71 -11.39
C ASP A 227 11.77 8.35 -11.83
N ARG A 228 13.02 8.02 -11.51
CA ARG A 228 13.62 6.72 -11.84
C ARG A 228 12.88 5.55 -11.20
N ASP A 229 12.36 5.71 -9.99
CA ASP A 229 11.55 4.66 -9.35
C ASP A 229 10.26 4.39 -10.14
N TRP A 230 9.63 5.44 -10.68
CA TRP A 230 8.46 5.31 -11.55
C TRP A 230 8.78 4.68 -12.89
N ASP A 231 9.91 5.05 -13.51
CA ASP A 231 10.36 4.42 -14.75
C ASP A 231 10.54 2.91 -14.56
N ARG A 232 11.14 2.53 -13.43
CA ARG A 232 11.35 1.12 -13.07
C ARG A 232 10.06 0.37 -12.83
N TRP A 233 9.11 0.95 -12.09
CA TRP A 233 7.79 0.33 -11.93
C TRP A 233 7.06 0.20 -13.27
N THR A 234 7.16 1.20 -14.13
CA THR A 234 6.53 1.18 -15.45
C THR A 234 7.13 0.08 -16.33
N GLN A 235 8.47 -0.03 -16.37
CA GLN A 235 9.15 -1.11 -17.09
C GLN A 235 8.75 -2.48 -16.53
N PHE A 236 8.78 -2.65 -15.21
CA PHE A 236 8.37 -3.88 -14.55
C PHE A 236 6.95 -4.29 -14.93
N LEU A 237 5.99 -3.37 -14.94
CA LEU A 237 4.60 -3.65 -15.31
C LEU A 237 4.43 -3.95 -16.81
N LYS A 238 5.29 -3.43 -17.68
CA LYS A 238 5.33 -3.80 -19.11
C LYS A 238 5.86 -5.22 -19.32
N GLU A 239 6.85 -5.61 -18.54
CA GLU A 239 7.43 -6.97 -18.56
C GLU A 239 6.51 -8.02 -17.92
N HIS A 240 5.61 -7.60 -17.04
CA HIS A 240 4.63 -8.46 -16.36
C HIS A 240 3.19 -8.13 -16.80
N PRO A 241 2.79 -8.56 -18.02
CA PRO A 241 1.50 -8.21 -18.53
C PRO A 241 0.32 -8.82 -17.75
N GLU A 242 0.57 -9.84 -16.93
CA GLU A 242 -0.40 -10.47 -16.04
C GLU A 242 -0.86 -9.57 -14.88
N ILE A 243 -0.13 -8.49 -14.57
CA ILE A 243 -0.49 -7.57 -13.49
C ILE A 243 -1.59 -6.61 -13.94
N GLY A 244 -2.81 -6.85 -13.45
CA GLY A 244 -3.98 -5.97 -13.68
C GLY A 244 -4.38 -5.10 -12.50
N ILE A 245 -3.79 -5.27 -11.32
CA ILE A 245 -4.22 -4.61 -10.08
C ILE A 245 -3.04 -3.94 -9.38
N LEU A 246 -3.16 -2.62 -9.16
CA LEU A 246 -2.18 -1.80 -8.44
C LEU A 246 -2.73 -1.40 -7.08
N ALA A 247 -1.87 -1.26 -6.09
CA ALA A 247 -2.16 -0.64 -4.80
C ALA A 247 -1.27 0.60 -4.61
N PHE A 248 -1.83 1.66 -4.04
CA PHE A 248 -1.07 2.87 -3.71
C PHE A 248 -1.56 3.52 -2.42
N GLU A 249 -0.61 3.90 -1.57
CA GLU A 249 -0.86 4.58 -0.30
C GLU A 249 -0.52 6.07 -0.39
N PHE A 250 -1.51 6.94 -0.13
CA PHE A 250 -1.34 8.39 -0.01
C PHE A 250 -1.27 8.87 1.45
N THR A 251 -1.38 7.99 2.45
CA THR A 251 -1.37 8.37 3.88
C THR A 251 0.03 8.64 4.43
N SER A 252 1.03 7.83 4.06
CA SER A 252 2.41 7.98 4.48
C SER A 252 3.25 8.68 3.40
N GLY A 253 4.15 9.59 3.77
CA GLY A 253 5.13 10.20 2.85
C GLY A 253 4.60 11.17 1.77
N SER A 254 3.29 11.31 1.58
CA SER A 254 2.64 12.27 0.66
C SER A 254 2.19 13.57 1.33
N ALA A 255 2.48 13.74 2.63
CA ALA A 255 2.06 14.89 3.43
C ALA A 255 2.73 16.22 3.03
N ALA A 256 3.84 16.16 2.29
CA ALA A 256 4.47 17.36 1.74
C ALA A 256 3.55 18.02 0.70
N PRO A 257 3.39 19.35 0.71
CA PRO A 257 2.56 20.07 -0.26
C PRO A 257 2.88 19.68 -1.70
N GLY A 258 1.85 19.39 -2.50
CA GLY A 258 1.99 18.99 -3.91
C GLY A 258 2.46 17.56 -4.16
N ARG A 259 2.94 16.83 -3.13
CA ARG A 259 3.48 15.48 -3.34
C ARG A 259 2.43 14.45 -3.74
N ALA A 260 1.25 14.52 -3.14
CA ALA A 260 0.11 13.69 -3.54
C ALA A 260 -0.24 13.91 -5.02
N SER A 261 -0.31 15.16 -5.48
CA SER A 261 -0.59 15.50 -6.88
C SER A 261 0.52 15.01 -7.83
N TRP A 262 1.79 15.09 -7.43
CA TRP A 262 2.89 14.51 -8.21
C TRP A 262 2.74 13.00 -8.36
N HIS A 263 2.46 12.27 -7.27
CA HIS A 263 2.19 10.82 -7.35
C HIS A 263 0.97 10.51 -8.23
N SER A 264 -0.10 11.29 -8.14
CA SER A 264 -1.27 11.12 -9.01
C SER A 264 -0.95 11.34 -10.48
N ALA A 265 -0.18 12.37 -10.83
CA ALA A 265 0.28 12.59 -12.20
C ALA A 265 1.13 11.42 -12.72
N LYS A 266 1.99 10.85 -11.86
CA LYS A 266 2.80 9.68 -12.19
C LYS A 266 1.98 8.41 -12.39
N LEU A 267 0.98 8.17 -11.54
CA LEU A 267 0.04 7.05 -11.71
C LEU A 267 -0.76 7.17 -13.01
N ILE A 268 -1.23 8.37 -13.36
CA ILE A 268 -1.95 8.64 -14.62
C ILE A 268 -1.02 8.40 -15.82
N GLY A 269 0.21 8.90 -15.77
CA GLY A 269 1.21 8.66 -16.81
C GLY A 269 1.49 7.17 -16.99
N LEU A 270 1.73 6.45 -15.89
CA LEU A 270 1.94 5.01 -15.89
C LEU A 270 0.75 4.26 -16.49
N ALA A 271 -0.48 4.57 -16.10
CA ALA A 271 -1.67 3.92 -16.66
C ALA A 271 -1.79 4.14 -18.18
N ARG A 272 -1.51 5.37 -18.64
CA ARG A 272 -1.47 5.68 -20.08
C ARG A 272 -0.39 4.92 -20.82
N ASP A 273 0.81 4.82 -20.24
CA ASP A 273 1.96 4.13 -20.84
C ASP A 273 1.78 2.62 -20.92
N LEU A 274 0.99 2.03 -20.00
CA LEU A 274 0.60 0.61 -20.05
C LEU A 274 -0.52 0.34 -21.06
N ALA A 275 -1.33 1.36 -21.38
CA ALA A 275 -2.37 1.33 -22.42
C ALA A 275 -3.31 0.11 -22.35
N ARG A 276 -3.69 -0.30 -21.13
CA ARG A 276 -4.54 -1.47 -20.89
C ARG A 276 -5.42 -1.29 -19.66
N PRO A 277 -6.46 -2.12 -19.49
CA PRO A 277 -7.32 -1.99 -18.33
C PRO A 277 -6.58 -2.26 -17.02
N MET A 278 -6.73 -1.35 -16.05
CA MET A 278 -6.07 -1.45 -14.74
C MET A 278 -7.02 -1.08 -13.61
N THR A 279 -7.00 -1.87 -12.53
CA THR A 279 -7.64 -1.54 -11.25
C THR A 279 -6.63 -0.88 -10.32
N LEU A 280 -6.99 0.25 -9.71
CA LEU A 280 -6.18 0.91 -8.69
C LEU A 280 -6.88 0.89 -7.32
N VAL A 281 -6.22 0.27 -6.35
CA VAL A 281 -6.61 0.23 -4.94
C VAL A 281 -5.90 1.36 -4.20
N CYS A 282 -6.66 2.35 -3.73
CA CYS A 282 -6.13 3.51 -3.01
C CYS A 282 -6.31 3.39 -1.50
N ARG A 283 -5.26 3.69 -0.74
CA ARG A 283 -5.34 3.97 0.69
C ARG A 283 -5.06 5.44 0.96
N GLY A 284 -6.03 6.15 1.55
CA GLY A 284 -5.96 7.61 1.71
C GLY A 284 -6.18 8.36 0.41
N GLY A 285 -5.74 9.62 0.33
CA GLY A 285 -5.65 10.34 -0.96
C GLY A 285 -6.97 10.72 -1.60
N ARG A 286 -8.08 10.75 -0.86
CA ARG A 286 -9.45 10.98 -1.38
C ARG A 286 -9.58 12.15 -2.38
N GLN A 287 -8.83 13.22 -2.17
CA GLN A 287 -8.83 14.41 -3.04
C GLN A 287 -8.29 14.14 -4.45
N GLN A 288 -7.56 13.05 -4.65
CA GLN A 288 -6.97 12.66 -5.93
C GLN A 288 -7.86 11.70 -6.72
N LEU A 289 -8.94 11.18 -6.14
CA LEU A 289 -9.75 10.12 -6.76
C LEU A 289 -10.39 10.56 -8.07
N ALA A 290 -10.92 11.78 -8.14
CA ALA A 290 -11.50 12.33 -9.36
C ALA A 290 -10.48 12.43 -10.51
N ASN A 291 -9.22 12.75 -10.20
CA ASN A 291 -8.16 12.79 -11.21
C ASN A 291 -7.76 11.38 -11.67
N LEU A 292 -7.74 10.42 -10.74
CA LEU A 292 -7.34 9.05 -11.02
C LEU A 292 -8.43 8.25 -11.77
N SER A 293 -9.71 8.52 -11.51
CA SER A 293 -10.83 7.77 -12.10
C SER A 293 -10.91 7.85 -13.63
N GLY A 294 -10.34 8.92 -14.23
CA GLY A 294 -10.24 9.01 -15.69
C GLY A 294 -9.20 8.07 -16.30
N ALA A 295 -8.17 7.69 -15.56
CA ALA A 295 -7.03 6.92 -16.06
C ALA A 295 -7.12 5.41 -15.77
N PHE A 296 -7.91 5.01 -14.79
CA PHE A 296 -8.10 3.61 -14.39
C PHE A 296 -9.53 3.14 -14.69
N ASP A 297 -9.70 1.84 -14.93
CA ASP A 297 -11.00 1.23 -15.22
C ASP A 297 -11.83 1.04 -13.96
N GLN A 298 -11.15 0.74 -12.86
CA GLN A 298 -11.75 0.60 -11.56
C GLN A 298 -10.87 1.27 -10.50
N ILE A 299 -11.51 2.06 -9.64
CA ILE A 299 -10.90 2.62 -8.44
C ILE A 299 -11.56 1.98 -7.23
N VAL A 300 -10.74 1.44 -6.32
CA VAL A 300 -11.18 0.87 -5.04
C VAL A 300 -10.52 1.65 -3.92
N GLN A 301 -11.30 2.44 -3.19
CA GLN A 301 -10.84 3.17 -2.02
C GLN A 301 -10.97 2.29 -0.76
N ILE A 302 -9.84 1.94 -0.15
CA ILE A 302 -9.82 1.36 1.19
C ILE A 302 -9.82 2.49 2.23
N SER A 303 -10.75 2.46 3.19
CA SER A 303 -10.87 3.50 4.22
C SER A 303 -11.10 2.96 5.63
N ALA A 304 -10.18 3.25 6.56
CA ALA A 304 -10.40 3.03 8.00
C ALA A 304 -11.16 4.17 8.68
N ASP A 305 -11.37 5.31 8.00
CA ASP A 305 -11.96 6.49 8.64
C ASP A 305 -13.35 6.20 9.23
N PRO A 306 -14.29 5.54 8.52
CA PRO A 306 -15.59 5.18 9.08
C PRO A 306 -15.46 4.36 10.36
N PHE A 307 -14.60 3.35 10.37
CA PHE A 307 -14.39 2.49 11.55
C PHE A 307 -13.73 3.26 12.70
N VAL A 308 -12.60 3.93 12.45
CA VAL A 308 -11.82 4.63 13.49
C VAL A 308 -12.63 5.76 14.11
N ARG A 309 -13.44 6.47 13.31
CA ARG A 309 -14.28 7.56 13.78
C ARG A 309 -15.51 7.04 14.53
N THR A 310 -16.09 5.92 14.09
CA THR A 310 -17.12 5.22 14.86
C THR A 310 -16.62 4.83 16.25
N MET A 311 -15.43 4.22 16.36
CA MET A 311 -14.83 3.88 17.65
C MET A 311 -14.56 5.10 18.55
N LYS A 312 -14.42 6.29 17.94
CA LYS A 312 -14.32 7.58 18.63
C LYS A 312 -15.67 8.28 18.83
N ARG A 313 -16.78 7.56 18.64
CA ARG A 313 -18.16 8.07 18.74
C ARG A 313 -18.35 9.35 17.92
N SER A 314 -17.89 9.30 16.68
CA SER A 314 -18.01 10.40 15.73
C SER A 314 -18.86 9.96 14.53
N ARG A 315 -19.86 10.77 14.19
CA ARG A 315 -20.73 10.60 13.03
C ARG A 315 -20.18 11.42 11.86
N LEU A 316 -20.18 10.83 10.67
CA LEU A 316 -19.91 11.52 9.43
C LEU A 316 -21.18 12.25 9.00
N VAL A 317 -21.08 13.56 8.84
CA VAL A 317 -22.12 14.35 8.22
C VAL A 317 -21.60 14.81 6.87
N TYR A 318 -22.16 14.24 5.81
CA TYR A 318 -21.91 14.60 4.45
C TYR A 318 -23.22 15.07 3.79
N CYS A 319 -23.11 16.14 3.01
CA CYS A 319 -24.15 16.59 2.12
C CYS A 319 -23.45 16.93 0.80
N PRO A 320 -23.95 16.45 -0.36
CA PRO A 320 -23.37 16.81 -1.65
C PRO A 320 -23.19 18.33 -1.79
N GLY A 321 -22.04 18.75 -2.30
CA GLY A 321 -21.67 20.17 -2.44
C GLY A 321 -21.19 20.85 -1.14
N ARG A 322 -21.26 20.19 0.02
CA ARG A 322 -20.70 20.70 1.29
C ARG A 322 -19.48 19.89 1.71
N ARG A 323 -18.58 20.54 2.45
CA ARG A 323 -17.42 19.86 3.04
C ARG A 323 -17.90 18.87 4.10
N ALA A 324 -17.56 17.60 3.94
CA ALA A 324 -17.85 16.56 4.93
C ALA A 324 -17.19 16.91 6.28
N ARG A 325 -17.92 16.66 7.37
CA ARG A 325 -17.43 16.91 8.74
C ARG A 325 -17.71 15.72 9.65
N TRP A 326 -16.89 15.60 10.69
CA TRP A 326 -17.09 14.61 11.75
C TRP A 326 -17.67 15.32 12.97
N GLU A 327 -18.84 14.87 13.41
CA GLU A 327 -19.52 15.39 14.59
C GLU A 327 -19.41 14.38 15.73
N ARG A 328 -19.13 14.88 16.94
CA ARG A 328 -19.11 14.01 18.12
C ARG A 328 -20.54 13.63 18.48
N LEU A 329 -20.79 12.34 18.64
CA LEU A 329 -22.05 11.79 19.10
C LEU A 329 -21.93 11.41 20.57
N TRP A 330 -22.89 11.84 21.38
CA TRP A 330 -23.00 11.39 22.76
C TRP A 330 -23.71 10.05 22.76
N THR A 331 -23.03 9.01 23.23
CA THR A 331 -23.60 7.67 23.39
C THR A 331 -23.59 7.32 24.87
N LEU A 332 -24.49 6.43 25.29
CA LEU A 332 -24.39 5.83 26.62
C LEU A 332 -23.10 5.02 26.75
N GLU A 333 -22.67 4.79 27.99
CA GLU A 333 -21.58 3.87 28.26
C GLU A 333 -21.92 2.48 27.72
N ARG A 334 -20.97 1.83 27.04
CA ARG A 334 -21.13 0.50 26.40
C ARG A 334 -22.24 0.39 25.35
N GLN A 335 -22.86 1.50 24.94
CA GLN A 335 -23.81 1.48 23.82
C GLN A 335 -23.13 0.87 22.59
N PRO A 336 -23.73 -0.16 21.95
CA PRO A 336 -23.21 -0.73 20.72
C PRO A 336 -23.11 0.32 19.62
N LEU A 337 -22.07 0.21 18.79
CA LEU A 337 -21.75 1.18 17.74
C LEU A 337 -22.13 0.67 16.34
N ASP A 338 -22.97 -0.35 16.26
CA ASP A 338 -23.40 -1.02 15.03
C ASP A 338 -24.05 -0.03 14.05
N ASP A 339 -25.10 0.67 14.48
CA ASP A 339 -25.82 1.64 13.65
C ASP A 339 -24.93 2.82 13.22
N LEU A 340 -24.09 3.30 14.13
CA LEU A 340 -23.15 4.39 13.82
C LEU A 340 -22.12 3.98 12.77
N LEU A 341 -21.68 2.71 12.78
CA LEU A 341 -20.77 2.22 11.75
C LEU A 341 -21.46 2.12 10.39
N GLU A 342 -22.65 1.53 10.36
CA GLU A 342 -23.45 1.39 9.14
C GLU A 342 -23.69 2.76 8.49
N GLU A 343 -24.11 3.73 9.29
CA GLU A 343 -24.30 5.11 8.85
C GLU A 343 -23.00 5.74 8.33
N ASN A 344 -21.90 5.64 9.09
CA ASN A 344 -20.62 6.22 8.69
C ASN A 344 -20.07 5.62 7.39
N VAL A 345 -20.28 4.32 7.18
CA VAL A 345 -19.88 3.64 5.94
C VAL A 345 -20.77 4.07 4.78
N ALA A 346 -22.09 4.16 4.97
CA ALA A 346 -23.03 4.62 3.95
C ALA A 346 -22.72 6.06 3.50
N GLN A 347 -22.56 6.98 4.44
CA GLN A 347 -22.20 8.39 4.19
C GLN A 347 -20.84 8.53 3.48
N MET A 348 -19.85 7.72 3.88
CA MET A 348 -18.54 7.72 3.22
C MET A 348 -18.64 7.16 1.81
N ARG A 349 -19.47 6.13 1.58
CA ARG A 349 -19.67 5.52 0.27
C ARG A 349 -20.24 6.54 -0.69
N GLU A 350 -21.35 7.19 -0.32
CA GLU A 350 -22.00 8.23 -1.12
C GLU A 350 -20.99 9.33 -1.50
N MET A 351 -20.22 9.82 -0.52
CA MET A 351 -19.20 10.83 -0.77
C MET A 351 -18.11 10.37 -1.75
N ILE A 352 -17.64 9.12 -1.63
CA ILE A 352 -16.60 8.59 -2.54
C ILE A 352 -17.16 8.36 -3.94
N GLU A 353 -18.38 7.86 -4.06
CA GLU A 353 -19.05 7.66 -5.35
C GLU A 353 -19.31 8.99 -6.07
N CYS A 354 -19.60 10.08 -5.34
CA CYS A 354 -19.64 11.41 -5.95
C CYS A 354 -18.29 11.89 -6.52
N LEU A 355 -17.16 11.38 -6.01
CA LEU A 355 -15.80 11.75 -6.46
C LEU A 355 -15.28 10.86 -7.59
N VAL A 356 -15.87 9.68 -7.77
CA VAL A 356 -15.47 8.71 -8.78
C VAL A 356 -16.66 8.53 -9.73
N PRO A 357 -16.70 9.27 -10.86
CA PRO A 357 -17.75 9.09 -11.85
C PRO A 357 -17.77 7.63 -12.27
N GLN A 358 -18.91 6.95 -12.11
CA GLN A 358 -19.02 5.59 -12.62
C GLN A 358 -18.92 5.65 -14.14
N LYS A 359 -17.95 4.93 -14.71
CA LYS A 359 -17.97 4.66 -16.14
C LYS A 359 -19.22 3.82 -16.39
N PRO A 360 -20.07 4.17 -17.37
CA PRO A 360 -21.20 3.32 -17.73
C PRO A 360 -20.64 1.92 -18.00
N ALA A 361 -21.30 0.90 -17.43
CA ALA A 361 -20.97 -0.47 -17.78
C ALA A 361 -21.05 -0.56 -19.29
N ALA A 362 -19.98 -0.99 -19.95
CA ALA A 362 -20.04 -1.31 -21.37
C ALA A 362 -21.24 -2.25 -21.53
N SER A 363 -22.25 -1.80 -22.28
CA SER A 363 -23.34 -2.66 -22.68
C SER A 363 -22.70 -3.88 -23.32
N SER A 364 -22.92 -5.04 -22.73
CA SER A 364 -22.71 -6.30 -23.39
C SER A 364 -23.72 -6.36 -24.53
N GLU A 365 -23.38 -5.72 -25.65
CA GLU A 365 -24.00 -6.04 -26.93
C GLU A 365 -23.29 -7.29 -27.47
N GLU A 366 -24.13 -8.19 -27.95
CA GLU A 366 -23.94 -9.61 -28.24
C GLU A 366 -22.85 -9.95 -29.25
#